data_AF-A0A929SPG4-F1
#
_entry.id   AF-A0A929SPG4-F1
#
_cell.length_a   1.000
_cell.length_b   1.000
_cell.length_c   1.000
_cell.angle_alpha   90.00
_cell.angle_beta   90.00
_cell.angle_gamma   90.00
#
_symmetry.space_group_name_H-M   'P 1'
#
loop_
_entity.id
_entity.type
_entity.pdbx_description
1 polymer ?
#
loop_
_entity_poly.entity_id
_entity_poly.type
_entity_poly.pdbx_seq_one_letter_code
_entity_poly.pdbx_strand_id
1 'polypeptide(L)' 'GNNIISNKDGVFLDTNIEAAIEIARQMRLRDMSGIIIVDFINLNNNDERDKVIRCLSECAKYDRAKVNVVDFTKLRIA' A
#
# COMPACT_ATOMS: atom_id res chain seq x y z
N GLY A 1 30.82 1.42 -3.87
CA GLY A 1 29.79 0.40 -3.71
C GLY A 1 28.44 0.99 -3.35
N ASN A 2 27.92 1.93 -4.15
CA ASN A 2 26.65 2.63 -3.86
C ASN A 2 25.49 2.25 -4.80
N ASN A 3 25.71 1.37 -5.80
CA ASN A 3 24.71 1.08 -6.85
C ASN A 3 23.76 -0.10 -6.55
N ILE A 4 24.01 -0.90 -5.51
CA ILE A 4 23.22 -2.10 -5.22
C ILE A 4 22.03 -1.79 -4.29
N ILE A 5 22.14 -0.72 -3.49
CA ILE A 5 21.13 -0.34 -2.49
C ILE A 5 19.92 0.33 -3.17
N SER A 6 20.15 1.27 -4.11
CA SER A 6 19.06 1.91 -4.87
C SER A 6 18.19 0.95 -5.67
N ASN A 7 18.73 -0.19 -6.13
CA ASN A 7 17.93 -1.15 -6.90
C ASN A 7 16.94 -1.91 -6.01
N LYS A 8 17.31 -2.22 -4.76
CA LYS A 8 16.41 -2.93 -3.83
C LYS A 8 15.28 -2.05 -3.33
N ASP A 9 15.55 -0.77 -3.07
CA ASP A 9 14.53 0.18 -2.61
C ASP A 9 13.41 0.36 -3.67
N GLY A 10 13.78 0.42 -4.95
CA GLY A 10 12.82 0.45 -6.06
C GLY A 10 11.92 -0.79 -6.12
N VAL A 11 12.49 -1.99 -5.95
CA VAL A 11 11.72 -3.25 -5.95
C VAL A 11 10.70 -3.31 -4.82
N PHE A 12 11.03 -2.80 -3.62
CA PHE A 12 10.09 -2.76 -2.50
C PHE A 12 8.93 -1.81 -2.75
N LEU A 13 9.21 -0.62 -3.31
CA LEU A 13 8.17 0.30 -3.70
C LEU A 13 7.25 -0.32 -4.76
N ASP A 14 7.82 -0.86 -5.83
CA ASP A 14 7.05 -1.46 -6.93
C ASP A 14 6.15 -2.60 -6.42
N THR A 15 6.69 -3.46 -5.54
CA THR A 15 5.92 -4.54 -4.90
C THR A 15 4.76 -3.99 -4.06
N ASN A 16 4.99 -2.94 -3.26
CA ASN A 16 3.93 -2.31 -2.47
C ASN A 16 2.85 -1.66 -3.36
N ILE A 17 3.23 -1.09 -4.51
CA ILE A 17 2.28 -0.52 -5.48
C ILE A 17 1.42 -1.61 -6.11
N GLU A 18 2.01 -2.73 -6.55
CA GLU A 18 1.27 -3.89 -7.06
C GLU A 18 0.32 -4.45 -6.00
N ALA A 19 0.79 -4.57 -4.75
CA ALA A 19 -0.02 -5.02 -3.63
C ALA A 19 -1.21 -4.09 -3.37
N ALA A 20 -1.00 -2.77 -3.38
CA ALA A 20 -2.07 -1.79 -3.17
C ALA A 20 -3.19 -1.92 -4.22
N ILE A 21 -2.82 -2.11 -5.49
CA ILE A 21 -3.76 -2.33 -6.59
C ILE A 21 -4.56 -3.61 -6.37
N GLU A 22 -3.87 -4.71 -6.04
CA GLU A 22 -4.50 -6.01 -5.87
C GLU A 22 -5.41 -6.07 -4.63
N ILE A 23 -5.01 -5.43 -3.52
CA ILE A 23 -5.84 -5.31 -2.32
C ILE A 23 -7.17 -4.62 -2.66
N ALA A 24 -7.13 -3.45 -3.30
CA ALA A 24 -8.34 -2.73 -3.69
C ALA A 24 -9.22 -3.56 -4.66
N ARG A 25 -8.59 -4.32 -5.57
CA ARG A 25 -9.32 -5.23 -6.47
C ARG A 25 -10.01 -6.36 -5.70
N GLN A 26 -9.30 -6.99 -4.75
CA GLN A 26 -9.82 -8.09 -3.94
C GLN A 26 -10.92 -7.64 -2.99
N MET A 27 -10.81 -6.44 -2.41
CA MET A 27 -11.87 -5.85 -1.59
C MET A 27 -13.19 -5.80 -2.37
N ARG A 28 -13.16 -5.27 -3.60
CA ARG A 28 -14.35 -5.21 -4.48
C ARG A 28 -14.88 -6.58 -4.89
N LEU A 29 -13.98 -7.52 -5.21
CA LEU A 29 -14.38 -8.83 -5.72
C LEU A 29 -14.97 -9.73 -4.64
N ARG A 30 -14.55 -9.56 -3.39
CA ARG A 30 -14.99 -10.38 -2.26
C ARG A 30 -15.98 -9.68 -1.35
N ASP A 31 -16.37 -8.45 -1.70
CA ASP A 31 -17.25 -7.60 -0.90
C ASP A 31 -16.72 -7.45 0.56
N MET A 32 -15.40 -7.23 0.68
CA MET A 32 -14.77 -7.09 2.00
C MET A 32 -15.18 -5.77 2.63
N SER A 33 -15.66 -5.83 3.86
CA SER A 33 -16.10 -4.66 4.63
C SER A 33 -15.54 -4.68 6.06
N GLY A 34 -15.66 -3.54 6.75
CA GLY A 34 -15.11 -3.35 8.08
C GLY A 34 -13.70 -2.76 8.08
N ILE A 35 -12.97 -2.95 9.17
CA ILE A 35 -11.59 -2.46 9.32
C ILE A 35 -10.65 -3.46 8.65
N ILE A 36 -9.89 -2.99 7.66
CA ILE A 36 -8.87 -3.75 6.96
C ILE A 36 -7.51 -3.15 7.32
N ILE A 37 -6.61 -3.99 7.80
CA ILE A 37 -5.22 -3.63 8.12
C ILE A 37 -4.33 -4.25 7.07
N VAL A 38 -3.48 -3.42 6.45
CA VAL A 38 -2.49 -3.85 5.46
C VAL A 38 -1.10 -3.58 6.02
N ASP A 39 -0.27 -4.63 6.05
CA ASP A 39 1.14 -4.53 6.43
C ASP A 39 2.00 -4.52 5.16
N PHE A 40 2.44 -3.32 4.75
CA PHE A 40 3.30 -3.15 3.58
C PHE A 40 4.77 -3.38 3.96
N ILE A 41 5.60 -3.67 2.95
CA ILE A 41 7.05 -3.75 3.12
C ILE A 41 7.56 -2.38 3.60
N ASN A 42 8.47 -2.41 4.57
CA ASN A 42 9.00 -1.19 5.16
C ASN A 42 9.82 -0.38 4.14
N LEU A 43 9.44 0.89 3.95
CA LEU A 43 10.08 1.82 3.03
C LEU A 43 10.85 2.89 3.80
N ASN A 44 12.09 3.14 3.36
CA ASN A 44 13.01 4.07 4.03
C ASN A 44 12.61 5.54 3.80
N ASN A 45 11.97 5.86 2.68
CA ASN A 45 11.56 7.20 2.31
C ASN A 45 10.05 7.44 2.58
N ASN A 46 9.71 8.57 3.18
CA ASN A 46 8.32 8.98 3.37
C ASN A 46 7.60 9.24 2.04
N ASP A 47 8.28 9.79 1.03
CA ASP A 47 7.67 10.03 -0.29
C ASP A 47 7.23 8.73 -0.96
N GLU A 48 7.95 7.63 -0.70
CA GLU A 48 7.61 6.30 -1.22
C GLU A 48 6.38 5.73 -0.50
N ARG A 49 6.27 5.96 0.82
CA ARG A 49 5.06 5.62 1.59
C ARG A 49 3.86 6.42 1.09
N ASP A 50 4.02 7.71 0.85
CA ASP A 50 2.95 8.56 0.31
C ASP A 50 2.48 8.08 -1.07
N LYS A 51 3.39 7.60 -1.92
CA LYS A 51 3.04 6.98 -3.21
C LYS A 51 2.17 5.74 -3.03
N VAL A 52 2.49 4.87 -2.07
CA VAL A 52 1.70 3.65 -1.77
C VAL A 52 0.30 4.02 -1.27
N ILE A 53 0.20 4.95 -0.31
CA ILE A 53 -1.10 5.40 0.22
C ILE A 53 -1.94 6.06 -0.87
N ARG A 54 -1.33 6.91 -1.70
CA ARG A 54 -2.02 7.54 -2.82
C ARG A 54 -2.51 6.50 -3.82
N CYS A 55 -1.69 5.51 -4.17
CA CYS A 55 -2.08 4.42 -5.06
C CYS A 55 -3.28 3.66 -4.50
N LEU A 56 -3.22 3.20 -3.25
CA LEU A 56 -4.32 2.49 -2.59
C LEU A 56 -5.60 3.34 -2.57
N SER A 57 -5.47 4.64 -2.25
CA SER A 57 -6.60 5.58 -2.22
C SER A 57 -7.24 5.76 -3.59
N GLU A 58 -6.46 5.94 -4.65
CA GLU A 58 -7.00 6.04 -6.01
C GLU A 58 -7.66 4.74 -6.45
N CYS A 59 -7.07 3.59 -6.15
CA CYS A 59 -7.64 2.28 -6.49
C CYS A 59 -8.90 1.96 -5.69
N ALA A 60 -9.01 2.44 -4.45
CA ALA A 60 -10.17 2.23 -3.58
C ALA A 60 -11.39 3.07 -3.98
N LYS A 61 -11.21 4.19 -4.71
CA LYS A 61 -12.33 5.01 -5.22
C LYS A 61 -13.30 4.26 -6.14
N TYR A 62 -12.84 3.18 -6.76
CA TYR A 62 -13.67 2.34 -7.62
C TYR A 62 -14.54 1.35 -6.83
N ASP A 63 -14.37 1.27 -5.51
CA ASP A 63 -15.26 0.51 -4.66
C ASP A 63 -16.62 1.22 -4.55
N ARG A 64 -17.70 0.45 -4.54
CA ARG A 64 -19.05 0.98 -4.33
C ARG A 64 -19.24 1.39 -2.87
N ALA A 65 -18.56 0.72 -1.94
CA ALA A 65 -18.52 1.12 -0.55
C ALA A 65 -17.58 2.32 -0.38
N LYS A 66 -17.93 3.22 0.54
CA LYS A 66 -17.06 4.36 0.88
C LYS A 66 -15.85 3.85 1.65
N VAL A 67 -14.70 3.75 0.99
CA VAL A 67 -13.42 3.39 1.62
C VAL A 67 -12.74 4.64 2.16
N ASN A 68 -12.34 4.62 3.43
CA ASN A 68 -11.47 5.62 4.01
C ASN A 68 -10.08 5.02 4.24
N VAL A 69 -9.09 5.47 3.45
CA VAL A 69 -7.71 5.04 3.62
C VAL A 69 -7.07 5.91 4.70
N VAL A 70 -6.53 5.25 5.73
CA VAL A 70 -5.82 5.90 6.83
C VAL A 70 -4.32 5.69 6.63
N ASP A 71 -3.54 6.69 7.01
CA ASP A 71 -2.08 6.73 6.85
C ASP A 71 -1.36 5.55 7.55
N PHE A 72 -0.08 5.36 7.23
CA PHE A 72 0.80 4.39 7.86
C PHE A 72 0.82 4.56 9.38
N THR A 73 0.15 3.65 10.08
CA THR A 73 0.24 3.60 11.54
C THR A 73 1.61 3.05 11.95
N LYS A 74 2.20 3.57 13.04
CA LYS A 74 3.43 3.01 13.65
C LYS A 74 3.20 1.65 14.33
N LEU A 75 2.17 0.89 13.95
CA LEU A 75 1.99 -0.47 14.45
C LEU A 75 3.02 -1.37 13.76
N ARG A 76 4.19 -1.53 14.40
CA ARG A 76 4.97 -2.76 14.25
C ARG A 76 4.19 -3.85 14.97
N ILE A 77 3.27 -4.51 14.26
CA ILE A 77 2.75 -5.78 14.74
C ILE A 77 3.89 -6.78 14.51
N ALA A 78 4.53 -7.17 15.60
CA ALA A 78 5.66 -8.11 15.63
C ALA A 78 5.16 -9.55 15.69
#